data_AF-A0AAC9M946-F1
#
_entry.id   AF-A0AAC9M946-F1
#
_cell.length_a   1.000
_cell.length_b   1.000
_cell.length_c   1.000
_cell.angle_alpha   90.00
_cell.angle_beta   90.00
_cell.angle_gamma   90.00
#
_symmetry.space_group_name_H-M   'P 1'
#
loop_
_entity.id
_entity.type
_entity.pdbx_description
1 polymer ?
#
loop_
_entity_poly.entity_id
_entity_poly.type
_entity_poly.pdbx_seq_one_letter_code
_entity_poly.pdbx_strand_id
1 'polypeptide(L)'
;MADLNIPNLNIKPDKYIFKKKLNLRRKSKRRLFTESFFLFILSLLLVYINYLIPNKNLLLQNLPSTFNKSFLLLIDLFSYLYEIFLVIFIFVSSFTALILMIGSINRLFKVSKRKSKQIVYK
;
A
#
# COMPACT_ATOMS: atom_id res chain seq x y z
N MET A 1 -21.70 15.93 -56.11
CA MET A 1 -20.83 15.93 -54.92
C MET A 1 -20.18 14.56 -54.87
N ALA A 2 -18.85 14.48 -54.81
CA ALA A 2 -18.14 13.21 -54.83
C ALA A 2 -18.19 12.56 -53.44
N ASP A 3 -18.73 11.36 -53.34
CA ASP A 3 -18.73 10.58 -52.10
C ASP A 3 -17.30 10.19 -51.74
N LEU A 4 -16.81 10.74 -50.63
CA LEU A 4 -15.52 10.40 -50.05
C LEU A 4 -15.60 8.99 -49.44
N ASN A 5 -15.09 7.99 -50.17
CA ASN A 5 -14.86 6.64 -49.63
C ASN A 5 -13.68 6.68 -48.65
N ILE A 6 -13.97 6.86 -47.36
CA ILE A 6 -12.97 6.80 -46.29
C ILE A 6 -12.66 5.32 -46.00
N PRO A 7 -11.40 4.87 -46.13
CA PRO A 7 -11.05 3.48 -45.81
C PRO A 7 -11.13 3.23 -44.30
N ASN A 8 -11.66 2.07 -43.93
CA ASN A 8 -11.84 1.66 -42.54
C ASN A 8 -10.46 1.42 -41.86
N LEU A 9 -9.95 2.44 -41.16
CA LEU A 9 -8.67 2.49 -40.44
C LEU A 9 -8.55 1.50 -39.25
N ASN A 10 -9.48 0.55 -39.08
CA ASN A 10 -9.63 -0.22 -37.86
C ASN A 10 -9.26 -1.71 -38.03
N ILE A 11 -7.97 -2.01 -38.18
CA ILE A 11 -7.47 -3.39 -38.39
C ILE A 11 -7.10 -4.10 -37.07
N LYS A 12 -6.92 -3.39 -35.95
CA LYS A 12 -6.58 -4.00 -34.63
C LYS A 12 -7.32 -3.33 -33.46
N PRO A 13 -8.41 -3.91 -32.93
CA PRO A 13 -9.15 -3.35 -31.78
C PRO A 13 -8.42 -3.56 -30.44
N ASP A 14 -7.50 -4.52 -30.35
CA ASP A 14 -6.84 -4.91 -29.10
C ASP A 14 -5.66 -4.02 -28.68
N LYS A 15 -5.25 -3.07 -29.53
CA LYS A 15 -4.09 -2.18 -29.28
C LYS A 15 -4.33 -1.17 -28.14
N TYR A 16 -5.57 -0.98 -27.70
CA TYR A 16 -5.92 0.03 -26.70
C TYR A 16 -6.83 -0.58 -25.63
N ILE A 17 -6.35 -0.56 -24.38
CA ILE A 17 -7.06 -1.07 -23.19
C ILE A 17 -8.45 -0.43 -23.04
N PHE A 18 -8.60 0.85 -23.45
CA PHE A 18 -9.86 1.60 -23.41
C PHE A 18 -10.74 1.46 -24.67
N LYS A 19 -10.25 0.79 -25.73
CA LYS A 19 -11.04 0.56 -26.96
C LYS A 19 -12.00 -0.62 -26.81
N LYS A 20 -11.74 -1.49 -25.84
CA LYS A 20 -12.74 -2.41 -25.28
C LYS A 20 -13.72 -1.56 -24.45
N LYS A 21 -14.57 -0.80 -25.15
CA LYS A 21 -15.64 -0.01 -24.55
C LYS A 21 -16.34 -0.91 -23.52
N LEU A 22 -16.58 -0.39 -22.31
CA LEU A 22 -17.53 -0.99 -21.38
C LEU A 22 -18.78 -1.27 -22.22
N ASN A 23 -19.02 -2.54 -22.55
CA ASN A 23 -20.10 -2.88 -23.46
C ASN A 23 -21.37 -2.35 -22.78
N LEU A 24 -21.94 -1.28 -23.33
CA LEU A 24 -23.25 -0.72 -22.99
C LEU A 24 -24.34 -1.69 -23.44
N ARG A 25 -24.14 -2.99 -23.17
CA ARG A 25 -25.09 -4.04 -23.46
C ARG A 25 -26.19 -3.86 -22.44
N ARG A 26 -27.33 -3.38 -22.93
CA ARG A 26 -28.55 -3.17 -22.14
C ARG A 26 -28.82 -4.45 -21.33
N LYS A 27 -28.83 -4.32 -20.00
CA LYS A 27 -29.21 -5.43 -19.12
C LYS A 27 -30.65 -5.83 -19.45
N SER A 28 -30.92 -7.14 -19.45
CA SER A 28 -32.28 -7.62 -19.67
C SER A 28 -33.21 -7.17 -18.53
N LYS A 29 -34.48 -6.95 -18.85
CA LYS A 29 -35.50 -6.56 -17.85
C LYS A 29 -35.54 -7.52 -16.65
N ARG A 30 -35.37 -8.83 -16.90
CA ARG A 30 -35.30 -9.87 -15.85
C ARG A 30 -34.12 -9.64 -14.90
N ARG A 31 -32.93 -9.34 -15.43
CA ARG A 31 -31.73 -9.10 -14.62
C ARG A 31 -31.84 -7.83 -13.76
N LEU A 32 -32.40 -6.76 -14.32
CA LEU A 32 -32.66 -5.52 -13.57
C LEU A 32 -33.66 -5.76 -12.43
N PHE A 33 -34.69 -6.57 -12.68
CA PHE A 33 -35.68 -6.92 -11.67
C PHE A 33 -35.08 -7.75 -10.53
N THR A 34 -34.29 -8.78 -10.84
CA THR A 34 -33.62 -9.59 -9.82
C THR A 34 -32.62 -8.78 -8.99
N GLU A 35 -31.84 -7.88 -9.62
CA GLU A 35 -30.92 -6.99 -8.91
C GLU A 35 -31.69 -6.05 -7.96
N SER A 36 -32.80 -5.48 -8.41
CA SER A 36 -33.64 -4.58 -7.60
C SER A 36 -34.30 -5.31 -6.43
N PHE A 37 -34.81 -6.53 -6.65
CA PHE A 37 -35.41 -7.35 -5.61
C PHE A 37 -34.39 -7.77 -4.55
N PHE A 38 -33.16 -8.11 -4.96
CA PHE A 38 -32.08 -8.40 -4.04
C PHE A 38 -31.71 -7.19 -3.18
N LEU A 39 -31.57 -6.00 -3.78
CA LEU A 39 -31.31 -4.76 -3.06
C LEU A 39 -32.44 -4.43 -2.06
N PHE A 40 -33.69 -4.70 -2.45
CA PHE A 40 -34.85 -4.50 -1.58
C PHE A 40 -34.81 -5.42 -0.36
N ILE A 41 -34.57 -6.72 -0.53
CA ILE A 41 -34.41 -7.66 0.59
C ILE A 41 -33.25 -7.24 1.49
N LEU A 42 -32.13 -6.84 0.89
CA LEU A 42 -30.94 -6.43 1.63
C LEU A 42 -31.20 -5.14 2.44
N SER A 43 -32.02 -4.23 1.91
CA SER A 43 -32.47 -3.05 2.65
C SER A 43 -33.36 -3.40 3.85
N LEU A 44 -34.30 -4.34 3.69
CA LEU A 44 -35.15 -4.81 4.79
C LEU A 44 -34.32 -5.51 5.87
N LEU A 45 -33.34 -6.31 5.45
CA LEU A 45 -32.40 -6.98 6.35
C LEU A 45 -31.56 -5.97 7.14
N LEU A 46 -31.08 -4.89 6.52
CA LEU A 46 -30.37 -3.82 7.21
C LEU A 46 -31.25 -3.08 8.23
N VAL A 47 -32.50 -2.80 7.89
CA VAL A 47 -33.46 -2.19 8.83
C VAL A 47 -33.71 -3.12 10.02
N TYR A 48 -33.86 -4.42 9.77
CA TYR A 48 -34.07 -5.42 10.81
C TYR A 48 -32.86 -5.56 11.75
N ILE A 49 -31.65 -5.67 11.19
CA ILE A 49 -30.42 -5.71 12.00
C ILE A 49 -30.29 -4.44 12.84
N ASN A 50 -30.52 -3.27 12.24
CA ASN A 50 -30.48 -2.01 12.98
C ASN A 50 -31.55 -1.96 14.08
N TYR A 51 -32.76 -2.47 13.84
CA TYR A 51 -33.82 -2.54 14.85
C TYR A 51 -33.41 -3.37 16.06
N LEU A 52 -32.74 -4.52 15.84
CA LEU A 52 -32.31 -5.43 16.90
C LEU A 52 -31.25 -4.85 17.86
N ILE A 53 -30.53 -3.79 17.48
CA ILE A 53 -29.48 -3.19 18.34
C ILE A 53 -30.14 -2.48 19.54
N PRO A 54 -29.93 -2.94 20.78
CA PRO A 54 -30.44 -2.26 21.97
C PRO A 54 -29.61 -1.00 22.27
N ASN A 55 -30.17 -0.06 23.03
CA ASN A 55 -29.46 1.11 23.61
C ASN A 55 -28.69 1.99 22.59
N LYS A 56 -29.27 2.22 21.41
CA LYS A 56 -28.66 2.98 20.31
C LYS A 56 -28.20 4.39 20.70
N ASN A 57 -28.99 5.10 21.51
CA ASN A 57 -28.66 6.46 21.92
C ASN A 57 -27.38 6.51 22.77
N LEU A 58 -27.21 5.53 23.67
CA LEU A 58 -26.02 5.41 24.51
C LEU A 58 -24.79 5.03 23.69
N LEU A 59 -24.95 4.15 22.68
CA LEU A 59 -23.88 3.81 21.74
C LEU A 59 -23.40 5.02 20.93
N LEU A 60 -24.34 5.84 20.43
CA LEU A 60 -24.01 7.05 19.66
C LEU A 60 -23.35 8.12 20.53
N GLN A 61 -23.79 8.28 21.78
CA GLN A 61 -23.21 9.25 22.71
C GLN A 61 -21.78 8.89 23.12
N ASN A 62 -21.48 7.59 23.28
CA ASN A 62 -20.15 7.12 23.67
C ASN A 62 -19.16 7.09 22.49
N LEU A 63 -19.64 7.17 21.25
CA LEU A 63 -18.86 7.02 20.02
C LEU A 63 -17.66 7.99 19.94
N PRO A 64 -17.81 9.31 20.21
CA PRO A 64 -16.66 10.23 20.18
C PRO A 64 -15.61 9.88 21.24
N SER A 65 -16.05 9.46 22.42
CA SER A 65 -15.15 9.14 23.54
C SER A 65 -14.35 7.86 23.30
N THR A 66 -14.98 6.83 22.72
CA THR A 66 -14.33 5.56 22.39
C THR A 66 -13.41 5.74 21.19
N PHE A 67 -13.81 6.57 20.22
CA PHE A 67 -12.96 6.93 19.08
C PHE A 67 -11.67 7.60 19.58
N ASN A 68 -11.77 8.64 20.42
CA ASN A 68 -10.58 9.31 20.98
C ASN A 68 -9.66 8.36 21.74
N LYS A 69 -10.22 7.45 22.55
CA LYS A 69 -9.42 6.42 23.24
C LYS A 69 -8.72 5.48 22.27
N SER A 70 -9.41 5.07 21.19
CA SER A 70 -8.80 4.23 20.16
C SER A 70 -7.66 4.93 19.42
N PHE A 71 -7.78 6.24 19.18
CA PHE A 71 -6.68 7.03 18.61
C PHE A 71 -5.48 7.12 19.54
N LEU A 72 -5.72 7.32 20.84
CA LEU A 72 -4.64 7.37 21.83
C LEU A 72 -3.87 6.04 21.87
N LEU A 73 -4.57 4.91 21.94
CA LEU A 73 -3.94 3.59 21.89
C LEU A 73 -3.18 3.34 20.59
N LEU A 74 -3.66 3.89 19.46
CA LEU A 74 -2.98 3.78 18.18
C LEU A 74 -1.67 4.59 18.16
N ILE A 75 -1.65 5.77 18.77
CA ILE A 75 -0.43 6.58 18.96
C ILE A 75 0.57 5.85 19.86
N ASP A 76 0.11 5.25 20.96
CA ASP A 76 0.95 4.47 21.87
C ASP A 76 1.58 3.28 21.14
N LEU A 77 0.80 2.57 20.32
CA LEU A 77 1.29 1.46 19.50
C LEU A 77 2.41 1.90 18.54
N PHE A 78 2.27 3.04 17.88
CA PHE A 78 3.34 3.60 17.04
C PHE A 78 4.58 3.98 17.83
N SER A 79 4.41 4.49 19.06
CA SER A 79 5.52 4.84 19.95
C SER A 79 6.33 3.59 20.34
N TYR A 80 5.67 2.50 20.72
CA TYR A 80 6.35 1.24 21.05
C TYR A 80 7.02 0.60 19.83
N LEU A 81 6.38 0.66 18.64
CA LEU A 81 7.01 0.18 17.40
C LEU A 81 8.29 0.96 17.08
N TYR A 82 8.27 2.29 17.26
CA TYR A 82 9.44 3.13 17.06
C TYR A 82 10.58 2.76 18.01
N GLU A 83 10.30 2.52 19.29
CA GLU A 83 11.30 2.06 20.26
C GLU A 83 11.94 0.73 19.83
N ILE A 84 11.14 -0.24 19.38
CA ILE A 84 11.65 -1.53 18.88
C ILE A 84 12.55 -1.32 17.66
N PHE A 85 12.15 -0.46 16.71
CA PHE A 85 12.98 -0.16 15.54
C PHE A 85 14.29 0.53 15.91
N LEU A 86 14.30 1.42 16.91
CA LEU A 86 15.51 2.05 17.41
C LEU A 86 16.49 1.01 17.98
N VAL A 87 16.00 0.06 18.77
CA VAL A 87 16.85 -1.02 19.32
C VAL A 87 17.47 -1.82 18.19
N ILE A 88 16.67 -2.23 17.20
CA ILE A 88 17.18 -2.96 16.02
C ILE A 88 18.24 -2.12 15.28
N PHE A 89 17.99 -0.82 15.10
CA PHE A 89 18.94 0.08 14.44
C PHE A 89 20.27 0.19 15.19
N ILE A 90 20.25 0.24 16.53
CA ILE A 90 21.47 0.23 17.35
C ILE A 90 22.29 -1.06 17.12
N PHE A 91 21.63 -2.22 17.07
CA PHE A 91 22.31 -3.49 16.77
C PHE A 91 22.91 -3.52 15.37
N VAL A 92 22.15 -3.11 14.35
CA VAL A 92 22.65 -3.11 12.96
C VAL A 92 23.81 -2.12 12.81
N SER A 93 23.65 -0.90 13.32
CA SER A 93 24.69 0.14 13.23
C SER A 93 25.98 -0.28 13.95
N SER A 94 25.90 -0.83 15.16
CA SER A 94 27.07 -1.34 15.87
C SER A 94 27.78 -2.46 15.11
N PHE A 95 27.04 -3.40 14.51
CA PHE A 95 27.62 -4.46 13.69
C PHE A 95 28.33 -3.92 12.45
N THR A 96 27.72 -2.96 11.75
CA THR A 96 28.36 -2.30 10.59
C THR A 96 29.62 -1.54 11.00
N ALA A 97 29.61 -0.87 12.16
CA ALA A 97 30.78 -0.16 12.67
C ALA A 97 31.95 -1.13 12.97
N LEU A 98 31.68 -2.30 13.54
CA LEU A 98 32.70 -3.33 13.77
C LEU A 98 33.35 -3.81 12.48
N ILE A 99 32.54 -4.10 11.45
CA ILE A 99 33.05 -4.52 10.13
C ILE A 99 33.95 -3.43 9.53
N LEU A 100 33.50 -2.18 9.56
CA LEU A 100 34.27 -1.04 9.06
C LEU A 100 35.58 -0.85 9.83
N MET A 101 35.55 -0.99 11.16
CA MET A 101 36.71 -0.85 12.02
C MET A 101 37.77 -1.92 11.69
N ILE A 102 37.39 -3.19 11.60
CA ILE A 102 38.30 -4.29 11.22
C ILE A 102 38.87 -4.06 9.82
N GLY A 103 38.02 -3.65 8.86
CA GLY A 103 38.44 -3.33 7.49
C GLY A 103 39.48 -2.20 7.45
N SER A 104 39.26 -1.13 8.22
CA SER A 104 40.17 0.02 8.32
C SER A 104 41.52 -0.35 8.94
N ILE A 105 41.52 -1.12 10.04
CA ILE A 105 42.73 -1.60 10.72
C ILE A 105 43.55 -2.51 9.78
N ASN A 106 42.90 -3.44 9.09
CA ASN A 106 43.56 -4.30 8.09
C ASN A 106 44.24 -3.49 6.99
N ARG A 107 43.60 -2.41 6.52
CA ARG A 107 44.21 -1.50 5.53
C ARG A 107 45.40 -0.74 6.11
N LEU A 108 45.29 -0.21 7.34
CA LEU A 108 46.40 0.49 8.01
C LEU A 108 47.62 -0.42 8.20
N PHE A 109 47.42 -1.67 8.63
CA PHE A 109 48.52 -2.64 8.74
C PHE A 109 49.19 -2.93 7.39
N LYS A 110 48.41 -3.06 6.32
CA LYS A 110 48.95 -3.23 4.95
C LYS A 110 49.78 -2.02 4.50
N VAL A 111 49.33 -0.80 4.82
CA VAL A 111 50.06 0.43 4.49
C VAL A 111 51.34 0.56 5.31
N SER A 112 51.29 0.30 6.62
CA SER A 112 52.45 0.38 7.51
C SER A 112 53.55 -0.63 7.15
N LYS A 113 53.17 -1.85 6.76
CA LYS A 113 54.13 -2.89 6.35
C LYS A 113 54.61 -2.79 4.89
N ARG A 114 54.20 -1.75 4.16
CA ARG A 114 54.57 -1.58 2.74
C ARG A 114 56.05 -1.19 2.65
N LYS A 115 56.92 -2.10 2.22
CA LYS A 115 58.31 -1.77 1.89
C LYS A 115 58.33 -0.80 0.71
N SER A 116 58.81 0.43 0.91
CA SER A 116 59.11 1.32 -0.20
C SER A 116 60.31 0.76 -0.96
N LYS A 117 60.13 0.27 -2.18
CA LYS A 117 61.27 0.07 -3.08
C LYS A 117 61.83 1.45 -3.38
N GLN A 118 62.98 1.81 -2.81
CA GLN A 118 63.75 2.95 -3.28
C GLN A 118 64.09 2.69 -4.74
N ILE A 119 63.63 3.56 -5.63
CA ILE A 119 64.05 3.56 -7.02
C ILE A 119 65.49 4.06 -6.99
N VAL A 120 66.44 3.13 -7.02
CA VAL A 120 67.85 3.45 -7.19
C VAL A 120 68.02 3.80 -8.66
N TYR A 121 68.10 5.08 -8.97
CA TYR A 121 68.53 5.54 -10.29
C TYR A 121 70.02 5.19 -10.43
N LYS A 122 70.32 4.41 -11.45
CA LYS A 122 71.68 3.96 -11.81
C LYS A 122 72.39 5.03 -12.62
#